data_AF-A0A6F9C5F5-F1
#
_entry.id   AF-A0A6F9C5F5-F1
#
_cell.length_a   1.000
_cell.length_b   1.000
_cell.length_c   1.000
_cell.angle_alpha   90.00
_cell.angle_beta   90.00
_cell.angle_gamma   90.00
#
_symmetry.space_group_name_H-M   'P 1'
#
loop_
_entity.id
_entity.type
_entity.pdbx_description
1 polymer ?
#
loop_
_entity_poly.entity_id
_entity_poly.type
_entity_poly.pdbx_seq_one_letter_code
_entity_poly.pdbx_strand_id
1 'polypeptide(L)'
;MWLCSHAEPRPHSSFYVYCKSVCRAIQPGKLRVRCRACKQGTLTLSREFYLKCAAHPTSDDDTSVALDLVMPNVRDVPCIACTDIMSPVLVSQCPDRHVICLDCFHMYCVTRLNERQFIHHPDVGYSLPCAGKLV
;
A
#
# COMPACT_ATOMS: atom_id res chain seq x y z
N MET A 1 14.51 4.73 -38.79
CA MET A 1 14.94 5.02 -37.40
C MET A 1 13.83 4.61 -36.45
N TRP A 2 13.84 3.35 -36.03
CA TRP A 2 13.02 2.88 -34.91
C TRP A 2 13.83 3.14 -33.64
N LEU A 3 13.44 4.12 -32.83
CA LEU A 3 13.99 4.26 -31.49
C LEU A 3 13.30 3.21 -30.62
N CYS A 4 14.04 2.14 -30.29
CA CYS A 4 13.71 1.28 -29.15
C CYS A 4 13.57 2.18 -27.93
N SER A 5 12.33 2.36 -27.46
CA SER A 5 12.05 2.93 -26.16
C SER A 5 12.55 1.95 -25.11
N HIS A 6 13.80 2.10 -24.69
CA HIS A 6 14.25 1.54 -23.44
C HIS A 6 13.44 2.23 -22.34
N ALA A 7 12.30 1.65 -21.98
CA ALA A 7 11.64 1.98 -20.74
C ALA A 7 12.64 1.63 -19.63
N GLU A 8 13.28 2.65 -19.05
CA GLU A 8 14.09 2.51 -17.85
C GLU A 8 13.28 1.71 -16.82
N PRO A 9 13.87 0.68 -16.18
CA PRO A 9 13.19 -0.04 -15.12
C PRO A 9 12.98 0.96 -13.99
N ARG A 10 11.75 1.50 -13.89
CA ARG A 10 11.37 2.36 -12.77
C ARG A 10 11.65 1.54 -11.52
N PRO A 11 12.37 2.07 -10.52
CA PRO A 11 12.56 1.35 -9.27
C PRO A 11 11.19 1.19 -8.61
N HIS A 12 10.55 0.05 -8.85
CA HIS A 12 9.25 -0.26 -8.28
C HIS A 12 9.48 -0.71 -6.85
N SER A 13 9.10 0.13 -5.89
CA SER A 13 9.00 -0.33 -4.51
C SER A 13 7.91 -1.38 -4.41
N SER A 14 8.27 -2.59 -3.99
CA SER A 14 7.29 -3.67 -3.75
C SER A 14 6.41 -3.39 -2.54
N PHE A 15 6.80 -2.47 -1.66
CA PHE A 15 6.11 -2.15 -0.42
C PHE A 15 5.73 -0.68 -0.37
N TYR A 16 4.53 -0.41 0.12
CA TYR A 16 4.06 0.93 0.47
C TYR A 16 3.81 1.02 1.97
N VAL A 17 4.06 2.21 2.52
CA VAL A 17 3.85 2.52 3.93
C VAL A 17 3.08 3.83 4.08
N TYR A 18 2.36 4.00 5.17
CA TYR A 18 1.89 5.33 5.57
C TYR A 18 2.92 5.98 6.50
N CYS A 19 3.59 7.03 6.03
CA CYS A 19 4.54 7.78 6.85
C CYS A 19 3.80 8.81 7.70
N LYS A 20 3.79 8.60 9.03
CA LYS A 20 3.08 9.47 9.99
C LYS A 20 3.83 10.76 10.35
N SER A 21 5.16 10.78 10.22
CA SER A 21 5.99 11.87 10.73
C SER A 21 6.11 13.02 9.74
N VAL A 22 6.93 12.84 8.70
CA VAL A 22 7.32 13.90 7.77
C VAL A 22 6.35 14.01 6.60
N CYS A 23 6.03 12.90 5.94
CA CYS A 23 5.27 12.94 4.68
C CYS A 23 3.75 13.07 4.88
N ARG A 24 3.21 12.48 5.96
CA ARG A 24 1.75 12.37 6.21
C ARG A 24 0.99 11.82 5.00
N ALA A 25 1.60 10.85 4.31
CA ALA A 25 1.13 10.32 3.04
C ALA A 25 1.62 8.89 2.85
N ILE A 26 1.01 8.22 1.87
CA ILE A 26 1.47 6.91 1.37
C ILE A 26 2.79 7.13 0.63
N GLN A 27 3.80 6.35 0.98
CA GLN A 27 5.15 6.44 0.44
C GLN A 27 5.72 5.05 0.16
N PRO A 28 6.72 4.93 -0.72
CA PRO A 28 7.50 3.71 -0.85
C PRO A 28 8.10 3.29 0.50
N GLY A 29 8.10 1.99 0.78
CA GLY A 29 8.66 1.38 1.99
C GLY A 29 10.00 0.70 1.74
N LYS A 30 10.90 0.78 2.72
CA LYS A 30 12.16 0.02 2.77
C LYS A 30 12.06 -1.09 3.81
N LEU A 31 12.16 -2.34 3.37
CA LEU A 31 12.18 -3.50 4.26
C LEU A 31 13.49 -3.54 5.05
N ARG A 32 13.37 -3.68 6.36
CA ARG A 32 14.49 -3.86 7.29
C ARG A 32 14.28 -5.13 8.10
N VAL A 33 15.39 -5.73 8.50
CA VAL A 33 15.42 -6.91 9.37
C VAL A 33 16.39 -6.64 10.51
N ARG A 34 16.02 -7.08 11.71
CA ARG A 34 16.90 -7.06 12.89
C ARG A 34 16.69 -8.31 13.73
N CYS A 35 17.61 -8.58 14.65
CA CYS A 35 17.44 -9.62 15.63
C CYS A 35 16.24 -9.29 16.54
N ARG A 36 15.32 -10.24 16.75
CA ARG A 36 14.14 -10.04 17.60
C ARG A 36 14.52 -9.73 19.05
N ALA A 37 15.58 -10.37 19.54
CA ALA A 37 16.05 -10.26 20.93
C ALA A 37 16.92 -9.02 21.19
N CYS A 38 18.05 -8.87 20.49
CA CYS A 38 19.00 -7.78 20.77
C CYS A 38 18.77 -6.51 19.93
N LYS A 39 17.80 -6.51 19.00
CA LYS A 39 17.48 -5.41 18.07
C LYS A 39 18.62 -4.95 17.15
N GLN A 40 19.77 -5.63 17.18
CA GLN A 40 20.91 -5.37 16.30
C GLN A 40 20.69 -5.93 14.89
N GLY A 41 21.34 -5.33 13.90
CA GLY A 41 21.28 -5.74 12.49
C GLY A 41 22.01 -7.05 12.15
N THR A 42 22.66 -7.68 13.13
CA THR A 42 23.47 -8.89 12.93
C THR A 42 22.58 -10.13 12.90
N LEU A 43 22.62 -10.85 11.78
CA LEU A 43 21.76 -11.99 11.43
C LEU A 43 22.08 -13.26 12.24
N THR A 44 21.35 -13.50 13.34
CA THR A 44 21.32 -14.84 13.96
C THR A 44 19.92 -15.23 14.48
N LEU A 45 19.37 -16.27 13.87
CA LEU A 45 18.26 -17.17 14.23
C LEU A 45 16.86 -16.61 14.61
N SER A 46 16.73 -15.43 15.22
CA SER A 46 15.42 -14.81 15.53
C SER A 46 15.29 -13.48 14.80
N ARG A 47 14.40 -13.40 13.80
CA ARG A 47 14.27 -12.23 12.91
C ARG A 47 12.98 -11.47 13.20
N GLU A 48 13.06 -10.15 13.21
CA GLU A 48 11.94 -9.23 13.22
C GLU A 48 12.01 -8.37 11.95
N PHE A 49 10.94 -8.36 11.16
CA PHE A 49 10.81 -7.54 9.97
C PHE A 49 10.00 -6.29 10.28
N TYR A 50 10.42 -5.17 9.70
CA TYR A 50 9.72 -3.90 9.82
C TYR A 50 10.00 -3.02 8.61
N LEU A 51 9.12 -2.05 8.36
CA LEU A 51 9.25 -1.12 7.24
C LEU A 51 9.56 0.28 7.76
N LYS A 52 10.34 1.02 6.98
CA LYS A 52 10.56 2.46 7.15
C LYS A 52 10.17 3.22 5.88
N CYS A 53 9.83 4.49 6.01
CA CYS A 53 9.63 5.38 4.87
C CYS A 53 10.90 5.46 4.00
N ALA A 54 10.75 5.37 2.68
CA ALA A 54 11.86 5.48 1.75
C ALA A 54 12.19 6.92 1.34
N ALA A 55 11.24 7.84 1.51
CA ALA A 55 11.26 9.18 0.93
C ALA A 55 12.12 10.20 1.70
N HIS A 56 12.52 9.89 2.93
CA HIS A 56 13.39 10.74 3.75
C HIS A 56 14.31 9.90 4.64
N PRO A 57 15.38 10.49 5.21
CA PRO A 57 16.13 9.86 6.28
C PRO A 57 15.21 9.53 7.47
N THR A 58 15.36 8.33 8.02
CA THR A 58 14.57 7.81 9.15
C THR A 58 15.51 7.31 10.23
N SER A 59 15.23 7.63 11.50
CA SER A 59 15.90 7.07 12.67
C SER A 59 15.58 5.58 12.86
N ASP A 60 16.19 4.92 13.85
CA ASP A 60 15.92 3.50 14.14
C ASP A 60 14.58 3.24 14.83
N ASP A 61 14.03 4.24 15.49
CA ASP A 61 12.71 4.16 16.13
C ASP A 61 11.56 4.48 15.16
N ASP A 62 11.88 5.06 14.00
CA ASP A 62 10.91 5.38 12.94
C ASP A 62 10.46 4.11 12.20
N THR A 63 9.49 3.42 12.77
CA THR A 63 8.77 2.32 12.11
C THR A 63 7.51 2.84 11.41
N SER A 64 7.20 2.29 10.23
CA SER A 64 6.02 2.65 9.44
C SER A 64 5.12 1.44 9.23
N VAL A 65 3.81 1.68 9.18
CA VAL A 65 2.81 0.63 8.98
C VAL A 65 2.84 0.17 7.52
N ALA A 66 2.91 -1.14 7.31
CA ALA A 66 2.79 -1.75 5.99
C ALA A 66 1.38 -1.58 5.43
N LEU A 67 1.27 -1.23 4.15
CA LEU A 67 -0.01 -1.17 3.45
C LEU A 67 -0.11 -2.37 2.51
N ASP A 68 -0.46 -3.53 3.05
CA ASP A 68 -0.39 -4.82 2.35
C ASP A 68 -1.30 -4.93 1.12
N LEU A 69 -2.35 -4.11 1.06
CA LEU A 69 -3.28 -4.05 -0.07
C LEU A 69 -2.84 -3.08 -1.17
N VAL A 70 -1.90 -2.19 -0.88
CA VAL A 70 -1.42 -1.18 -1.83
C VAL A 70 -0.21 -1.76 -2.56
N MET A 71 -0.34 -1.90 -3.87
CA MET A 71 0.62 -2.59 -4.72
C MET A 71 0.97 -1.73 -5.94
N PRO A 72 2.17 -1.88 -6.52
CA PRO A 72 2.48 -1.27 -7.81
C PRO A 72 1.60 -1.91 -8.89
N ASN A 73 1.06 -1.10 -9.81
CA ASN A 73 0.19 -1.59 -10.87
C ASN A 73 1.00 -2.07 -12.09
N VAL A 74 1.85 -3.08 -11.90
CA VAL A 74 2.77 -3.58 -12.94
C VAL A 74 2.08 -4.29 -14.11
N ARG A 75 0.77 -4.51 -14.01
CA ARG A 75 -0.07 -5.15 -15.03
C ARG A 75 -0.98 -4.15 -15.75
N ASP A 76 -0.82 -2.85 -15.46
CA ASP A 76 -1.62 -1.78 -16.06
C ASP A 76 -3.14 -2.04 -15.98
N VAL A 77 -3.60 -2.61 -14.85
CA VAL A 77 -5.02 -2.91 -14.66
C VAL A 77 -5.77 -1.60 -14.42
N PRO A 78 -6.81 -1.28 -15.21
CA PRO A 78 -7.57 -0.06 -15.04
C PRO A 78 -8.33 -0.04 -13.71
N CYS A 79 -8.50 1.15 -13.14
CA CYS A 79 -9.32 1.36 -11.97
C CYS A 79 -10.78 0.95 -12.25
N ILE A 80 -11.39 0.17 -11.36
CA ILE A 80 -12.80 -0.25 -11.49
C ILE A 80 -13.79 0.92 -11.57
N ALA A 81 -13.44 2.08 -11.03
CA ALA A 81 -14.32 3.25 -10.96
C ALA A 81 -14.08 4.24 -12.11
N CYS A 82 -12.86 4.76 -12.26
CA CYS A 82 -12.57 5.78 -13.29
C CYS A 82 -12.04 5.21 -14.60
N THR A 83 -11.76 3.91 -14.68
CA THR A 83 -11.16 3.22 -15.84
C THR A 83 -9.73 3.65 -16.21
N ASP A 84 -9.16 4.65 -15.53
CA ASP A 84 -7.77 5.07 -15.74
C ASP A 84 -6.76 4.05 -15.19
N ILE A 85 -5.60 3.99 -15.83
CA ILE A 85 -4.45 3.18 -15.39
C ILE A 85 -3.57 4.05 -14.47
N MET A 86 -3.63 3.76 -13.17
CA MET A 86 -2.89 4.48 -12.14
C MET A 86 -1.93 3.55 -11.41
N SER A 87 -0.90 4.10 -10.75
CA SER A 87 -0.02 3.35 -9.86
C SER A 87 0.52 4.26 -8.74
N PRO A 88 0.51 3.82 -7.46
CA PRO A 88 0.02 2.53 -6.97
C PRO A 88 -1.51 2.41 -6.96
N VAL A 89 -1.98 1.18 -6.74
CA VAL A 89 -3.41 0.83 -6.65
C VAL A 89 -3.67 0.00 -5.40
N LEU A 90 -4.91 0.04 -4.92
CA LEU A 90 -5.39 -0.89 -3.89
C LEU A 90 -6.01 -2.11 -4.57
N VAL A 91 -5.57 -3.30 -4.17
CA VAL A 91 -6.12 -4.58 -4.62
C VAL A 91 -6.94 -5.20 -3.49
N SER A 92 -8.24 -5.34 -3.73
CA SER A 92 -9.18 -5.89 -2.74
C SER A 92 -8.91 -7.38 -2.49
N GLN A 93 -9.16 -7.86 -1.27
CA GLN A 93 -9.05 -9.29 -0.90
C GLN A 93 -10.29 -10.12 -1.29
N CYS A 94 -11.11 -9.66 -2.23
CA CYS A 94 -12.24 -10.44 -2.76
C CYS A 94 -11.75 -11.48 -3.79
N PRO A 95 -12.55 -12.51 -4.11
CA PRO A 95 -12.16 -13.55 -5.08
C PRO A 95 -11.69 -13.01 -6.44
N ASP A 96 -12.35 -11.96 -6.94
CA ASP A 96 -12.03 -11.34 -8.23
C ASP A 96 -10.84 -10.36 -8.17
N ARG A 97 -10.31 -10.09 -6.96
CA ARG A 97 -9.18 -9.18 -6.71
C ARG A 97 -9.34 -7.80 -7.38
N HIS A 98 -10.52 -7.20 -7.24
CA HIS A 98 -10.82 -5.89 -7.83
C HIS A 98 -9.79 -4.82 -7.47
N VAL A 99 -9.42 -4.03 -8.49
CA VAL A 99 -8.39 -2.99 -8.44
C VAL A 99 -9.04 -1.61 -8.44
N ILE A 100 -8.63 -0.73 -7.54
CA ILE A 100 -9.09 0.65 -7.44
C ILE A 100 -7.89 1.59 -7.24
N CYS A 101 -7.85 2.72 -7.96
CA CYS A 101 -6.82 3.73 -7.74
C CYS A 101 -7.02 4.41 -6.38
N LEU A 102 -5.96 5.01 -5.81
CA LEU A 102 -6.02 5.58 -4.46
C LEU A 102 -6.98 6.78 -4.35
N ASP A 103 -7.14 7.58 -5.41
CA ASP A 103 -8.06 8.71 -5.41
C ASP A 103 -9.52 8.25 -5.40
N CYS A 104 -9.88 7.28 -6.24
CA CYS A 104 -11.21 6.67 -6.22
C CYS A 104 -11.47 5.92 -4.91
N PHE A 105 -10.44 5.29 -4.32
CA PHE A 105 -10.58 4.63 -3.02
C PHE A 105 -10.84 5.64 -1.90
N HIS A 106 -10.15 6.78 -1.90
CA HIS A 106 -10.42 7.86 -0.95
C HIS A 106 -11.86 8.36 -1.08
N MET A 107 -12.33 8.61 -2.31
CA MET A 107 -13.71 9.02 -2.55
C MET A 107 -14.71 7.97 -2.06
N TYR A 108 -14.48 6.69 -2.37
CA TYR A 108 -15.30 5.58 -1.89
C TYR A 108 -15.41 5.56 -0.36
N CYS A 109 -14.28 5.72 0.35
CA CYS A 109 -14.25 5.81 1.81
C CYS A 109 -15.07 7.00 2.34
N VAL A 110 -14.89 8.19 1.77
CA VAL A 110 -15.60 9.41 2.18
C VAL A 110 -17.11 9.27 1.95
N THR A 111 -17.53 8.81 0.77
CA THR A 111 -18.94 8.58 0.46
C THR A 111 -19.57 7.61 1.44
N ARG A 112 -18.94 6.45 1.68
CA ARG A 112 -19.47 5.45 2.61
C ARG A 112 -19.46 5.92 4.06
N LEU A 113 -18.53 6.79 4.45
CA LEU A 113 -18.50 7.39 5.78
C LEU A 113 -19.68 8.35 5.96
N ASN A 114 -19.90 9.24 5.00
CA ASN A 114 -21.00 10.20 5.01
C ASN A 114 -22.37 9.51 5.03
N GLU A 115 -22.50 8.42 4.28
CA GLU A 115 -23.73 7.60 4.23
C GLU A 115 -23.87 6.63 5.41
N ARG A 116 -22.88 6.57 6.32
CA ARG A 116 -22.84 5.65 7.48
C ARG A 116 -22.93 4.17 7.09
N GLN A 117 -22.28 3.79 6.00
CA GLN A 117 -22.31 2.43 5.42
C GLN A 117 -21.04 1.62 5.70
N PHE A 118 -20.27 1.99 6.72
CA PHE A 118 -19.20 1.14 7.23
C PHE A 118 -19.78 -0.08 7.93
N ILE A 119 -19.20 -1.24 7.68
CA ILE A 119 -19.66 -2.52 8.21
C ILE A 119 -18.83 -2.86 9.43
N HIS A 120 -19.48 -3.12 10.57
CA HIS A 120 -18.81 -3.61 11.76
C HIS A 120 -18.47 -5.10 11.60
N HIS A 121 -17.19 -5.42 11.69
CA HIS A 121 -16.68 -6.78 11.75
C HIS A 121 -16.22 -7.08 13.19
N PRO A 122 -16.60 -8.23 13.78
CA PRO A 122 -16.34 -8.53 15.20
C PRO A 122 -14.86 -8.45 15.57
N ASP A 123 -13.97 -8.91 14.69
CA ASP A 123 -12.52 -8.99 15.01
C ASP A 123 -11.70 -7.73 14.67
N VAL A 124 -12.20 -6.86 13.76
CA VAL A 124 -11.42 -5.73 13.23
C VAL A 124 -12.11 -4.37 13.40
N GLY A 125 -13.35 -4.34 13.88
CA GLY A 125 -14.15 -3.13 14.01
C GLY A 125 -14.78 -2.70 12.68
N TYR A 126 -14.96 -1.39 12.48
CA TYR A 126 -15.60 -0.84 11.28
C TYR A 126 -14.66 -0.87 10.07
N SER A 127 -15.11 -1.48 8.98
CA SER A 127 -14.38 -1.57 7.73
C SER A 127 -15.30 -1.44 6.52
N LEU A 128 -14.72 -1.46 5.31
CA LEU A 128 -15.43 -1.39 4.05
C LEU A 128 -15.30 -2.69 3.26
N PRO A 129 -16.37 -3.12 2.56
CA PRO A 129 -16.28 -4.20 1.61
C PRO A 129 -15.54 -3.74 0.34
N CYS A 130 -15.29 -4.69 -0.56
CA CYS A 130 -14.81 -4.38 -1.89
C CYS A 130 -15.82 -3.49 -2.65
N ALA A 131 -15.32 -2.42 -3.29
CA ALA A 131 -16.14 -1.53 -4.12
C ALA A 131 -16.76 -2.23 -5.35
N GLY A 132 -16.19 -3.35 -5.79
CA GLY A 132 -16.69 -4.13 -6.93
C GLY A 132 -17.99 -4.90 -6.69
N LYS A 133 -18.49 -4.99 -5.45
CA LYS A 133 -19.81 -5.58 -5.18
C LYS A 133 -20.99 -4.66 -5.54
N LEU A 134 -20.69 -3.45 -6.01
CA LEU A 134 -21.67 -2.39 -6.27
C LEU A 134 -21.76 -2.04 -7.77
N VAL A 135 -20.98 -2.72 -8.62
CA VAL A 135 -21.03 -2.64 -10.08
C VAL A 135 -21.69 -3.87 -10.64
#